data_AF-A0A842P3X0-F1
#
_entry.id   AF-A0A842P3X0-F1
#
_cell.length_a   1.000
_cell.length_b   1.000
_cell.length_c   1.000
_cell.angle_alpha   90.00
_cell.angle_beta   90.00
_cell.angle_gamma   90.00
#
_symmetry.space_group_name_H-M   'P 1'
#
loop_
_entity.id
_entity.type
_entity.pdbx_description
1 polymer ?
#
loop_
_entity_poly.entity_id
_entity_poly.type
_entity_poly.pdbx_seq_one_letter_code
_entity_poly.pdbx_strand_id
1 'polypeptide(L)' 'EVSSKAPLLDTLPFAIFTFIFGLLFLSPAIASDTVLVKGMVILLVMTPIIHRSFNVLGYKLGLKSVPY' A
#
# COMPACT_ATOMS: atom_id res chain seq x y z
N GLU A 1 5.98 -20.09 -13.13
CA GLU A 1 5.45 -18.99 -12.30
C GLU A 1 5.02 -17.78 -13.13
N VAL A 2 3.75 -17.71 -13.56
CA VAL A 2 3.20 -16.50 -14.18
C VAL A 2 2.88 -15.52 -13.05
N SER A 3 3.67 -14.46 -12.91
CA SER A 3 3.38 -13.37 -11.97
C SER A 3 2.03 -12.72 -12.35
N SER A 4 1.08 -12.75 -11.43
CA SER A 4 -0.28 -12.21 -11.60
C SER A 4 -0.23 -10.69 -11.80
N LYS A 5 -0.98 -10.19 -12.78
CA LYS A 5 -1.15 -8.75 -13.04
C LYS A 5 -2.27 -8.19 -12.17
N ALA A 6 -2.13 -8.24 -10.84
CA ALA A 6 -3.18 -7.80 -9.91
C ALA A 6 -2.71 -6.62 -9.02
N PRO A 7 -2.39 -5.46 -9.60
CA PRO A 7 -1.68 -4.37 -8.90
C PRO A 7 -2.41 -3.82 -7.66
N LEU A 8 -3.75 -3.86 -7.63
CA LEU A 8 -4.53 -3.45 -6.46
C LEU A 8 -4.56 -4.54 -5.39
N LEU A 9 -4.65 -5.80 -5.78
CA LEU A 9 -4.63 -6.94 -4.86
C LEU A 9 -3.25 -7.11 -4.22
N ASP A 10 -2.19 -6.77 -4.95
CA ASP A 10 -0.81 -6.86 -4.46
C ASP A 10 -0.43 -5.73 -3.50
N THR A 11 -1.28 -4.69 -3.36
CA THR A 11 -0.93 -3.47 -2.62
C THR A 11 -1.93 -3.06 -1.54
N LEU A 12 -3.23 -3.14 -1.81
CA LEU A 12 -4.26 -2.59 -0.93
C LEU A 12 -4.71 -3.50 0.22
N PRO A 13 -4.81 -4.84 0.08
CA PRO A 13 -5.34 -5.68 1.16
C PRO A 13 -4.58 -5.51 2.47
N PHE A 14 -3.25 -5.57 2.42
CA PHE A 14 -2.41 -5.36 3.61
C PHE A 14 -2.70 -4.00 4.25
N ALA A 15 -2.61 -2.91 3.48
CA ALA A 15 -2.82 -1.56 4.00
C ALA A 15 -4.22 -1.36 4.59
N ILE A 16 -5.26 -1.86 3.91
CA ILE A 16 -6.65 -1.78 4.36
C ILE A 16 -6.81 -2.52 5.70
N PHE A 17 -6.34 -3.77 5.80
CA PHE A 17 -6.45 -4.52 7.05
C PHE A 17 -5.62 -3.89 8.17
N THR A 18 -4.42 -3.39 7.89
CA THR A 18 -3.62 -2.66 8.88
C THR A 18 -4.37 -1.44 9.41
N PHE A 19 -5.00 -0.64 8.55
CA PHE A 19 -5.74 0.54 8.98
C PHE A 19 -7.02 0.19 9.73
N ILE A 20 -7.79 -0.81 9.28
CA ILE A 20 -8.97 -1.29 10.00
C ILE A 20 -8.59 -1.75 11.40
N PHE A 21 -7.56 -2.60 11.54
CA PHE A 21 -7.12 -3.07 12.85
C PHE A 21 -6.55 -1.93 13.69
N GLY A 22 -5.81 -0.99 13.09
CA GLY A 22 -5.36 0.21 13.78
C GLY A 22 -6.52 1.02 14.37
N LEU A 23 -7.57 1.25 13.59
CA LEU A 23 -8.76 1.98 14.05
C LEU A 23 -9.57 1.23 15.12
N LEU A 24 -9.57 -0.10 15.09
CA LEU A 24 -10.30 -0.93 16.05
C LEU A 24 -9.55 -1.14 17.38
N PHE A 25 -8.21 -1.21 17.34
CA PHE A 25 -7.41 -1.66 18.48
C PHE A 25 -6.49 -0.59 19.08
N LEU A 26 -6.25 0.54 18.39
CA LEU A 26 -5.57 1.69 19.01
C LEU A 26 -6.50 2.40 19.98
N SER A 27 -5.91 3.14 20.92
CA SER A 27 -6.71 3.95 21.84
C SER A 27 -7.55 4.98 21.06
N PRO A 28 -8.76 5.34 21.54
CA PRO A 28 -9.61 6.30 20.84
C PRO A 28 -8.92 7.65 20.59
N ALA A 29 -8.04 8.09 21.48
CA ALA A 29 -7.26 9.32 21.31
C ALA A 29 -6.34 9.28 20.08
N ILE A 30 -5.79 8.10 19.75
CA ILE A 30 -4.94 7.92 18.57
C ILE A 30 -5.79 7.68 17.32
N ALA A 31 -6.78 6.78 17.42
CA ALA A 31 -7.62 6.41 16.27
C ALA A 31 -8.49 7.57 15.74
N SER A 32 -8.79 8.56 16.59
CA SER A 32 -9.52 9.78 16.21
C SER A 32 -8.63 10.94 15.76
N ASP A 33 -7.30 10.78 15.78
CA ASP A 33 -6.39 11.82 15.31
C ASP A 33 -6.58 12.06 13.81
N THR A 34 -7.07 13.26 13.47
CA THR A 34 -7.33 13.65 12.08
C THR A 34 -6.08 13.64 11.20
N VAL A 35 -4.89 13.85 11.76
CA VAL A 35 -3.62 13.77 11.03
C VAL A 35 -3.32 12.31 10.68
N LEU A 36 -3.50 11.39 11.63
CA LEU A 36 -3.35 9.96 11.42
C LEU A 36 -4.31 9.46 10.32
N VAL A 37 -5.60 9.78 10.44
CA VAL A 37 -6.63 9.33 9.48
C VAL A 37 -6.37 9.90 8.09
N LYS A 38 -5.98 11.18 7.98
CA LYS A 38 -5.54 11.77 6.71
C LYS A 38 -4.34 11.02 6.13
N GLY A 39 -3.36 10.67 6.96
CA GLY A 39 -2.20 9.87 6.57
C GLY A 39 -2.58 8.50 6.01
N MET A 40 -3.51 7.80 6.66
CA MET A 40 -4.03 6.51 6.18
C MET A 40 -4.66 6.65 4.78
N VAL A 41 -5.51 7.66 4.56
CA VAL A 41 -6.14 7.91 3.26
C VAL A 41 -5.10 8.22 2.18
N ILE A 42 -4.13 9.08 2.49
CA ILE A 42 -3.02 9.40 1.57
C ILE A 42 -2.26 8.13 1.21
N LEU A 43 -1.95 7.27 2.18
CA LEU A 43 -1.23 6.02 1.96
C LEU A 43 -2.04 5.03 1.10
N LEU A 44 -3.37 4.92 1.25
CA LEU A 44 -4.18 4.06 0.38
C LEU A 44 -4.06 4.47 -1.10
N VAL A 45 -3.95 5.77 -1.39
CA VAL A 45 -3.77 6.28 -2.76
C VAL A 45 -2.33 6.14 -3.22
N MET A 46 -1.37 6.46 -2.36
CA MET A 46 0.05 6.49 -2.72
C MET A 46 0.69 5.10 -2.81
N THR A 47 0.21 4.12 -2.06
CA THR A 47 0.77 2.75 -2.05
C THR A 47 0.81 2.12 -3.45
N PRO A 48 -0.28 2.07 -4.25
CA PRO A 48 -0.21 1.49 -5.59
C PRO A 48 0.71 2.28 -6.54
N ILE A 49 0.79 3.61 -6.37
CA ILE A 49 1.66 4.48 -7.17
C ILE A 49 3.13 4.16 -6.88
N ILE A 50 3.50 4.13 -5.60
CA ILE A 50 4.86 3.84 -5.16
C ILE A 50 5.25 2.43 -5.59
N HIS A 51 4.40 1.44 -5.35
CA HIS A 51 4.68 0.05 -5.72
C HIS A 51 4.92 -0.08 -7.24
N ARG A 52 4.08 0.55 -8.07
CA ARG A 52 4.24 0.56 -9.52
C ARG A 52 5.56 1.22 -9.95
N SER A 53 5.91 2.35 -9.35
CA SER A 53 7.17 3.06 -9.64
C SER A 53 8.39 2.18 -9.36
N PHE A 54 8.41 1.50 -8.21
CA PHE A 54 9.50 0.58 -7.87
C PHE A 54 9.53 -0.65 -8.77
N ASN A 55 8.38 -1.17 -9.21
CA ASN A 55 8.35 -2.31 -10.13
C ASN A 55 8.91 -1.95 -11.50
N VAL A 56 8.55 -0.77 -12.02
CA VAL A 56 9.11 -0.25 -13.28
C VAL A 56 10.62 0.02 -13.15
N LEU A 57 11.06 0.64 -12.05
CA LEU A 57 12.47 0.90 -11.80
C LEU A 57 13.27 -0.40 -11.71
N GLY A 58 12.81 -1.36 -10.92
CA GLY A 58 13.44 -2.66 -10.77
C GLY A 58 13.54 -3.41 -12.10
N TYR A 59 12.50 -3.34 -12.93
CA TYR A 59 12.53 -3.93 -14.27
C TYR A 59 13.58 -3.26 -15.18
N LYS A 60 13.64 -1.92 -15.18
CA LYS A 60 14.64 -1.18 -15.96
C LYS A 60 16.07 -1.44 -15.53
N LEU A 61 16.29 -1.72 -14.24
CA LEU A 61 17.60 -2.06 -13.68
C LEU A 61 17.96 -3.55 -13.81
N GLY A 62 17.07 -4.38 -14.38
CA GLY A 62 17.27 -5.83 -14.47
C GLY A 62 17.12 -6.57 -13.13
N LEU A 63 16.59 -5.91 -12.10
CA LEU A 63 16.34 -6.49 -10.76
C LEU A 63 14.99 -7.20 -10.66
N LYS A 64 14.06 -6.91 -11.57
CA LYS A 64 12.79 -7.62 -11.72
C LYS A 64 12.64 -8.15 -13.13
N SER A 65 11.99 -9.30 -13.26
CA SER A 65 11.63 -9.92 -14.54
C SER A 65 10.42 -9.27 -15.21
N VAL A 66 9.58 -8.54 -14.46
CA VAL A 66 8.37 -7.85 -14.97
C VAL A 66 8.23 -6.43 -14.40
N PRO A 67 7.61 -5.49 -15.14
CA PRO A 67 7.49 -4.08 -14.75
C PRO A 67 6.27 -3.77 -13.88
N TYR A 68 5.50 -4.79 -13.48
CA TYR A 68 4.26 -4.65 -12.72
C TYR A 68 4.36 -5.21 -11.31
#